data_AF-A0A6I3KX17-F1
#
_entry.id   AF-A0A6I3KX17-F1
#
_cell.length_a   1.000
_cell.length_b   1.000
_cell.length_c   1.000
_cell.angle_alpha   90.00
_cell.angle_beta   90.00
_cell.angle_gamma   90.00
#
_symmetry.space_group_name_H-M   'P 1'
#
loop_
_entity.id
_entity.type
_entity.pdbx_description
1 polymer ?
#
loop_
_entity_poly.entity_id
_entity_poly.type
_entity_poly.pdbx_seq_one_letter_code
_entity_poly.pdbx_strand_id
1 'polypeptide(L)'
;MTDYSLTIHAGNHQKSTPGTPFADPCVIQVSGPDGVGLEGVAVRFTLRGSAAAVFPSPPSPDGISWHAVTSSNGTAAAIPITPFFEGTIEVHVTAEMIPAPSPIDFTLVST
;
A
#
# COMPACT_ATOMS: atom_id res chain seq x y z
N MET A 1 -3.83 -26.20 7.32
CA MET A 1 -4.46 -24.86 7.29
C MET A 1 -3.56 -24.03 6.40
N THR A 2 -4.05 -23.59 5.24
CA THR A 2 -3.23 -22.92 4.23
C THR A 2 -3.46 -21.41 4.36
N ASP A 3 -3.13 -20.86 5.52
CA ASP A 3 -3.44 -19.45 5.80
C ASP A 3 -2.35 -18.56 5.24
N TYR A 4 -2.70 -17.83 4.18
CA TYR A 4 -1.90 -16.73 3.67
C TYR A 4 -2.23 -15.47 4.47
N SER A 5 -1.25 -14.60 4.67
CA SER A 5 -1.43 -13.36 5.40
C SER A 5 -0.90 -12.17 4.61
N LEU A 6 -1.59 -11.04 4.78
CA LEU A 6 -1.22 -9.73 4.27
C LEU A 6 -1.17 -8.79 5.48
N THR A 7 -0.01 -8.21 5.74
CA THR A 7 0.19 -7.34 6.91
C THR A 7 0.92 -6.06 6.54
N ILE A 8 0.69 -5.01 7.34
CA ILE A 8 1.42 -3.75 7.24
C ILE A 8 2.83 -3.96 7.79
N HIS A 9 3.84 -3.64 6.99
CA HIS A 9 5.24 -3.71 7.39
C HIS A 9 5.79 -2.34 7.80
N ALA A 10 5.49 -1.26 7.04
CA ALA A 10 5.97 0.09 7.33
C ALA A 10 5.13 1.19 6.65
N GLY A 11 5.25 2.44 7.11
CA GLY A 11 4.66 3.61 6.46
C GLY A 11 3.19 3.89 6.77
N ASN A 12 2.62 3.28 7.81
CA ASN A 12 1.26 3.59 8.27
C ASN A 12 1.26 4.77 9.27
N HIS A 13 0.12 5.44 9.43
CA HIS A 13 -0.09 6.55 10.39
C HIS A 13 0.84 7.76 10.21
N GLN A 14 1.34 7.95 8.98
CA GLN A 14 2.16 9.11 8.67
C GLN A 14 1.32 10.39 8.60
N LYS A 15 2.00 11.51 8.80
CA LYS A 15 1.45 12.84 8.61
C LYS A 15 2.27 13.61 7.58
N SER A 16 1.59 14.42 6.79
CA SER A 16 2.21 15.35 5.85
C SER A 16 1.35 16.61 5.72
N THR A 17 1.81 17.58 4.95
CA THR A 17 1.03 18.76 4.54
C THR A 17 0.63 18.65 3.07
N PRO A 18 -0.43 19.36 2.62
CA PRO A 18 -0.80 19.38 1.21
C PRO A 18 0.38 19.79 0.30
N GLY A 19 0.57 19.04 -0.77
CA GLY A 19 1.66 19.21 -1.74
C GLY A 19 2.99 18.55 -1.34
N THR A 20 3.10 18.00 -0.13
CA THR A 20 4.32 17.34 0.36
C THR A 20 4.13 15.82 0.39
N PRO A 21 4.98 15.03 -0.30
CA PRO A 21 4.90 13.57 -0.22
C PRO A 21 5.08 13.06 1.22
N PHE A 22 4.38 11.99 1.58
CA PHE A 22 4.67 11.26 2.82
C PHE A 22 6.11 10.72 2.77
N ALA A 23 6.81 10.81 3.91
CA ALA A 23 8.24 10.55 3.99
C ALA A 23 8.60 9.08 3.71
N ASP A 24 7.82 8.15 4.26
CA ASP A 24 8.02 6.72 4.12
C ASP A 24 7.04 6.12 3.11
N PRO A 25 7.45 5.14 2.30
CA PRO A 25 6.54 4.37 1.47
C PRO A 25 5.63 3.47 2.32
N CYS A 26 4.41 3.20 1.85
CA CYS A 26 3.58 2.14 2.42
C CYS A 26 4.13 0.78 2.00
N VAL A 27 4.60 0.00 2.97
CA VAL A 27 5.20 -1.33 2.75
C VAL A 27 4.33 -2.39 3.40
N ILE A 28 4.06 -3.47 2.67
CA ILE A 28 3.36 -4.65 3.16
C ILE A 28 4.28 -5.86 3.19
N GLN A 29 3.85 -6.89 3.90
CA GLN A 29 4.42 -8.23 3.88
C GLN A 29 3.32 -9.23 3.49
N VAL A 30 3.61 -10.07 2.49
CA VAL A 30 2.82 -11.26 2.17
C VAL A 30 3.56 -12.48 2.68
N SER A 31 2.89 -13.30 3.49
CA SER A 31 3.47 -14.53 4.04
C SER A 31 2.56 -15.73 3.81
N GLY A 32 3.17 -16.89 3.57
CA GLY A 32 2.50 -18.17 3.46
C GLY A 32 2.19 -18.81 4.83
N PRO A 33 1.65 -20.05 4.83
CA PRO A 33 1.21 -20.75 6.04
C PRO A 33 2.30 -20.94 7.10
N ASP A 34 3.55 -21.04 6.67
CA ASP A 34 4.70 -21.24 7.56
C ASP A 34 5.32 -19.92 8.05
N GLY A 35 4.65 -18.78 7.78
CA GLY A 35 5.14 -17.43 8.07
C GLY A 35 6.22 -16.92 7.11
N VAL A 36 6.66 -17.75 6.17
CA VAL A 36 7.68 -17.42 5.16
C VAL A 36 7.12 -16.41 4.16
N GLY A 37 7.90 -15.38 3.85
CA GLY A 37 7.56 -14.38 2.85
C GLY A 37 7.42 -14.97 1.44
N LEU A 38 6.41 -14.53 0.70
CA LEU A 38 6.15 -15.04 -0.65
C LEU A 38 6.60 -14.06 -1.72
N GLU A 39 7.52 -14.48 -2.56
CA GLU A 39 8.01 -13.73 -3.73
C GLU A 39 7.05 -13.81 -4.92
N GLY A 40 7.03 -12.77 -5.76
CA GLY A 40 6.30 -12.80 -7.03
C GLY A 40 4.78 -12.59 -6.91
N VAL A 41 4.28 -12.25 -5.73
CA VAL A 41 2.86 -11.97 -5.49
C VAL A 41 2.55 -10.56 -5.98
N ALA A 42 1.57 -10.44 -6.89
CA ALA A 42 1.07 -9.15 -7.34
C ALA A 42 0.21 -8.50 -6.25
N VAL A 43 0.46 -7.22 -5.99
CA VAL A 43 -0.20 -6.43 -4.95
C VAL A 43 -0.66 -5.11 -5.55
N ARG A 44 -1.90 -4.75 -5.24
CA ARG A 44 -2.50 -3.50 -5.66
C ARG A 44 -2.79 -2.61 -4.47
N PHE A 45 -2.31 -1.37 -4.54
CA PHE A 45 -2.61 -0.29 -3.62
C PHE A 45 -3.60 0.66 -4.29
N THR A 46 -4.65 1.07 -3.59
CA THR A 46 -5.68 1.98 -4.08
C THR A 46 -5.91 3.10 -3.09
N LEU A 47 -5.74 4.34 -3.52
CA LEU A 47 -5.99 5.52 -2.69
C LEU A 47 -7.49 5.81 -2.61
N ARG A 48 -7.93 6.14 -1.39
CA ARG A 48 -9.27 6.62 -1.05
C ARG A 48 -9.14 7.76 -0.05
N GLY A 49 -10.24 8.49 0.20
CA GLY A 49 -10.30 9.54 1.21
C GLY A 49 -10.45 10.94 0.62
N SER A 50 -10.35 11.96 1.48
CA SER A 50 -10.73 13.35 1.15
C SER A 50 -9.55 14.22 0.70
N ALA A 51 -8.31 13.81 0.95
CA ALA A 51 -7.11 14.63 0.71
C ALA A 51 -6.66 14.67 -0.78
N ALA A 52 -7.45 14.10 -1.69
CA ALA A 52 -7.16 13.98 -3.13
C ALA A 52 -5.72 13.52 -3.44
N ALA A 53 -5.23 12.54 -2.68
CA ALA A 53 -3.86 12.09 -2.80
C ALA A 53 -3.60 11.30 -4.09
N VAL A 54 -2.36 11.38 -4.58
CA VAL A 54 -1.92 10.68 -5.79
C VAL A 54 -0.59 9.94 -5.57
N PHE A 55 -0.38 8.92 -6.39
CA PHE A 55 0.94 8.37 -6.71
C PHE A 55 1.57 9.23 -7.83
N PRO A 56 2.68 9.95 -7.58
CA PRO A 56 3.19 11.00 -8.49
C PRO A 56 3.92 10.50 -9.75
N SER A 57 4.02 9.19 -10.01
CA SER A 57 4.78 8.61 -11.13
C SER A 57 4.26 7.19 -11.52
N PRO A 58 4.37 6.73 -12.79
CA PRO A 58 3.38 5.85 -13.45
C PRO A 58 3.61 4.31 -13.32
N PRO A 59 2.61 3.45 -13.69
CA PRO A 59 1.41 3.74 -14.50
C PRO A 59 0.10 3.43 -13.76
N SER A 60 -0.57 4.47 -13.28
CA SER A 60 -2.03 4.43 -13.23
C SER A 60 -2.56 5.68 -13.94
N PRO A 61 -3.43 5.54 -14.96
CA PRO A 61 -4.04 6.68 -15.66
C PRO A 61 -4.80 7.63 -14.72
N ASP A 62 -5.20 7.13 -13.57
CA ASP A 62 -6.00 7.81 -12.56
C ASP A 62 -5.16 8.38 -11.39
N GLY A 63 -3.87 8.02 -11.28
CA GLY A 63 -2.99 8.44 -10.18
C GLY A 63 -3.35 7.87 -8.81
N ILE A 64 -4.39 7.04 -8.70
CA ILE A 64 -4.90 6.51 -7.43
C ILE A 64 -4.64 5.01 -7.26
N SER A 65 -4.18 4.33 -8.30
CA SER A 65 -3.77 2.92 -8.23
C SER A 65 -2.24 2.78 -8.31
N TRP A 66 -1.68 1.83 -7.56
CA TRP A 66 -0.28 1.43 -7.69
C TRP A 66 -0.16 -0.09 -7.66
N HIS A 67 0.63 -0.64 -8.57
CA HIS A 67 0.91 -2.08 -8.65
C HIS A 67 2.35 -2.34 -8.25
N ALA A 68 2.53 -3.34 -7.38
CA ALA A 68 3.83 -3.82 -6.97
C ALA A 68 3.85 -5.35 -6.99
N VAL A 69 5.05 -5.92 -7.01
CA VAL A 69 5.26 -7.36 -6.90
C VAL A 69 6.15 -7.60 -5.68
N THR A 70 5.85 -8.60 -4.87
CA THR A 70 6.64 -8.92 -3.69
C THR A 70 8.05 -9.39 -4.05
N SER A 71 9.04 -8.92 -3.30
CA SER A 71 10.44 -9.34 -3.39
C SER A 71 10.67 -10.75 -2.83
N SER A 72 11.91 -11.24 -2.89
CA SER A 72 12.33 -12.51 -2.25
C SER A 72 12.05 -12.58 -0.75
N ASN A 73 11.88 -11.44 -0.07
CA ASN A 73 11.53 -11.38 1.34
C ASN A 73 10.01 -11.37 1.58
N GLY A 74 9.19 -11.36 0.52
CA GLY A 74 7.73 -11.25 0.57
C GLY A 74 7.22 -9.83 0.80
N THR A 75 8.06 -8.81 0.67
CA THR A 75 7.67 -7.40 0.83
C THR A 75 7.35 -6.73 -0.49
N ALA A 76 6.34 -5.85 -0.49
CA ALA A 76 6.04 -4.95 -1.61
C ALA A 76 5.79 -3.54 -1.07
N ALA A 77 6.18 -2.52 -1.85
CA ALA A 77 6.07 -1.13 -1.45
C ALA A 77 5.36 -0.30 -2.53
N ALA A 78 4.59 0.69 -2.07
CA ALA A 78 4.15 1.79 -2.91
C ALA A 78 5.22 2.87 -3.02
N ILE A 79 5.19 3.66 -4.10
CA ILE A 79 5.95 4.92 -4.14
C ILE A 79 5.35 5.94 -3.15
N PRO A 80 6.11 6.99 -2.77
CA PRO A 80 5.60 8.04 -1.91
C PRO A 80 4.30 8.65 -2.43
N ILE A 81 3.32 8.77 -1.54
CA ILE A 81 1.99 9.33 -1.83
C ILE A 81 2.03 10.84 -1.56
N THR A 82 1.41 11.65 -2.42
CA THR A 82 1.32 13.11 -2.25
C THR A 82 -0.13 13.54 -2.09
N PRO A 83 -0.55 14.10 -0.93
CA PRO A 83 -1.87 14.69 -0.76
C PRO A 83 -1.94 16.11 -1.36
N PHE A 84 -3.11 16.55 -1.82
CA PHE A 84 -3.33 17.92 -2.32
C PHE A 84 -4.30 18.75 -1.49
N PHE A 85 -5.01 18.13 -0.55
CA PHE A 85 -5.85 18.81 0.44
C PHE A 85 -5.62 18.23 1.83
N GLU A 86 -6.04 18.96 2.86
CA GLU A 86 -6.15 18.41 4.22
C GLU A 86 -7.20 17.29 4.26
N GLY A 87 -6.98 16.32 5.15
CA GLY A 87 -7.90 15.21 5.36
C GLY A 87 -7.22 13.87 5.53
N THR A 88 -8.01 12.80 5.39
CA THR A 88 -7.53 11.43 5.51
C THR A 88 -7.26 10.82 4.15
N ILE A 89 -6.27 9.93 4.12
CA ILE A 89 -5.97 9.06 3.01
C ILE A 89 -6.06 7.63 3.54
N GLU A 90 -6.88 6.81 2.90
CA GLU A 90 -6.90 5.37 3.10
C GLU A 90 -6.22 4.69 1.91
N VAL A 91 -5.17 3.90 2.17
CA VAL A 91 -4.51 3.11 1.13
C VAL A 91 -4.99 1.68 1.25
N HIS A 92 -5.96 1.32 0.43
CA HIS A 92 -6.54 -0.01 0.39
C HIS A 92 -5.64 -0.97 -0.38
N VAL A 93 -5.24 -2.08 0.23
CA VAL A 93 -4.28 -3.02 -0.35
C VAL A 93 -4.86 -4.42 -0.49
N THR A 94 -4.73 -4.97 -1.70
CA THR A 94 -5.13 -6.34 -2.03
C THR A 94 -3.96 -7.12 -2.62
N ALA A 95 -3.80 -8.38 -2.22
CA ALA A 95 -2.87 -9.31 -2.85
C ALA A 95 -3.62 -10.27 -3.79
N GLU A 96 -3.05 -10.54 -4.97
CA GLU A 96 -3.62 -11.42 -5.98
C GLU A 96 -2.95 -12.82 -5.97
N MET A 97 -3.46 -13.77 -6.76
CA MET A 97 -2.80 -15.04 -7.13
C MET A 97 -2.69 -16.15 -6.05
N ILE A 98 -3.29 -15.98 -4.87
CA ILE A 98 -3.43 -17.03 -3.82
C ILE A 98 -4.89 -16.96 -3.26
N PRO A 99 -5.41 -17.86 -2.38
CA PRO A 99 -6.64 -17.56 -1.64
C PRO A 99 -6.43 -16.19 -1.00
N ALA A 100 -7.10 -15.17 -1.55
CA ALA A 100 -6.70 -13.79 -1.34
C ALA A 100 -6.75 -13.51 0.17
N PRO A 101 -5.61 -13.20 0.82
CA PRO A 101 -5.65 -12.80 2.21
C PRO A 101 -6.56 -11.58 2.34
N SER A 102 -7.16 -11.41 3.51
CA SER A 102 -8.01 -10.26 3.79
C SER A 102 -7.27 -8.96 3.41
N PRO A 103 -7.94 -8.03 2.70
CA PRO A 103 -7.37 -6.73 2.41
C PRO A 103 -6.96 -5.99 3.69
N ILE A 104 -6.02 -5.07 3.55
CA ILE A 104 -5.58 -4.19 4.64
C ILE A 104 -5.64 -2.74 4.19
N ASP A 105 -5.79 -1.83 5.14
CA ASP A 105 -5.83 -0.39 4.89
C ASP A 105 -4.73 0.32 5.69
N PHE A 106 -3.96 1.16 5.00
CA PHE A 106 -3.14 2.17 5.68
C PHE A 106 -3.99 3.42 5.90
N THR A 107 -3.74 4.11 7.01
CA THR A 107 -4.36 5.40 7.33
C THR A 107 -3.27 6.46 7.41
N LEU A 108 -3.30 7.43 6.50
CA LEU A 108 -2.42 8.59 6.50
C LEU A 108 -3.24 9.87 6.69
N VAL A 109 -2.61 10.94 7.18
CA VAL A 109 -3.29 12.21 7.43
C VAL A 109 -2.51 13.37 6.80
N SER A 110 -3.22 14.20 6.04
CA SER A 110 -2.72 15.51 5.61
C SER A 110 -3.31 16.59 6.52
N THR A 111 -2.47 17.39 7.15
CA THR A 111 -2.85 18.47 8.09
C THR A 111 -2.16 19.78 7.79
#